data_AF-A0A7C6KFM7-F1
#
_entry.id   AF-A0A7C6KFM7-F1
#
_cell.length_a   1.000
_cell.length_b   1.000
_cell.length_c   1.000
_cell.angle_alpha   90.00
_cell.angle_beta   90.00
_cell.angle_gamma   90.00
#
_symmetry.space_group_name_H-M   'P 1'
#
loop_
_entity.id
_entity.type
_entity.pdbx_description
1 polymer ?
#
loop_
_entity_poly.entity_id
_entity_poly.type
_entity_poly.pdbx_seq_one_letter_code
_entity_poly.pdbx_strand_id
1 'polypeptide(L)'
;MVSLNDLERMQQTRMLIQAGLRLSIVRDLTGESVKLVRTWWKEIHNTKPQNGKLKESVLGYIKNKKMAADLSAFAVYYQKAYGIGPPTAKTLISAHADFTKIFGPVDINAAYYVIRDLEHHFIVIRRCHDCYASFIYDTGSTATESCPFCNKNLRKTWDASKRALKASQSHFSTPRGSDATFAGR
;
A
#
# COMPACT_ATOMS: atom_id res chain seq x y z
N MET A 1 16.94 36.58 -6.10
CA MET A 1 17.27 35.94 -4.80
C MET A 1 16.62 34.57 -4.78
N VAL A 2 17.36 33.51 -4.44
CA VAL A 2 16.79 32.16 -4.28
C VAL A 2 16.19 32.08 -2.88
N SER A 3 14.92 31.68 -2.75
CA SER A 3 14.29 31.53 -1.43
C SER A 3 14.70 30.21 -0.76
N LEU A 4 14.55 30.11 0.56
CA LEU A 4 14.80 28.85 1.28
C LEU A 4 13.89 27.71 0.78
N ASN A 5 12.66 28.03 0.39
CA ASN A 5 11.71 27.07 -0.16
C ASN A 5 12.16 26.55 -1.54
N ASP A 6 12.80 27.40 -2.35
CA ASP A 6 13.37 26.97 -3.63
C ASP A 6 14.55 26.01 -3.41
N LEU A 7 15.40 26.29 -2.42
CA LEU A 7 16.50 25.39 -2.05
C LEU A 7 15.98 24.03 -1.57
N GLU A 8 14.97 24.02 -0.70
CA GLU A 8 14.37 22.78 -0.21
C GLU A 8 13.75 21.96 -1.36
N ARG A 9 12.99 22.61 -2.25
CA ARG A 9 12.43 21.96 -3.44
C ARG A 9 13.51 21.38 -4.34
N MET A 10 14.56 22.14 -4.63
CA MET A 10 15.69 21.68 -5.44
C MET A 10 16.38 20.47 -4.80
N GLN A 11 16.57 20.48 -3.48
CA GLN A 11 17.13 19.35 -2.76
C GLN A 11 16.22 18.11 -2.84
N GLN A 12 14.92 18.27 -2.61
CA GLN A 12 13.94 17.19 -2.71
C GLN A 12 13.90 16.60 -4.13
N THR A 13 13.85 17.44 -5.17
CA THR A 13 13.90 17.01 -6.56
C THR A 13 15.16 16.18 -6.84
N ARG A 14 16.33 16.64 -6.37
CA ARG A 14 17.58 15.90 -6.54
C ARG A 14 17.52 14.53 -5.87
N MET A 15 17.04 14.45 -4.63
CA MET A 15 16.91 13.18 -3.89
C MET A 15 15.96 12.20 -4.58
N LEU A 16 14.81 12.68 -5.08
CA LEU A 16 13.85 11.84 -5.81
C LEU A 16 14.44 11.32 -7.13
N ILE A 17 15.18 12.16 -7.86
CA ILE A 17 15.87 11.73 -9.08
C ILE A 17 16.95 10.71 -8.75
N GLN A 18 17.76 10.93 -7.72
CA GLN A 18 18.79 9.99 -7.28
C GLN A 18 18.21 8.62 -6.92
N ALA A 19 17.04 8.59 -6.27
CA ALA A 19 16.32 7.35 -5.95
C ALA A 19 15.76 6.64 -7.20
N GLY A 20 15.78 7.27 -8.38
CA GLY A 20 15.28 6.69 -9.62
C GLY A 20 13.77 6.85 -9.81
N LEU A 21 13.14 7.84 -9.16
CA LEU A 21 11.71 8.10 -9.33
C LEU A 21 11.41 8.61 -10.74
N ARG A 22 10.30 8.14 -11.32
CA ARG A 22 9.84 8.58 -12.65
C ARG A 22 9.63 10.09 -12.69
N LEU A 23 10.16 10.73 -13.74
CA LEU A 23 10.21 12.19 -13.84
C LEU A 23 8.85 12.88 -13.82
N SER A 24 7.79 12.25 -14.32
CA SER A 24 6.42 12.79 -14.19
C SER A 24 6.04 12.94 -12.72
N ILE A 25 6.27 11.90 -11.92
CA ILE A 25 5.97 11.92 -10.48
C ILE A 25 6.85 12.94 -9.76
N VAL A 26 8.14 13.04 -10.10
CA VAL A 26 9.04 14.06 -9.54
C VAL A 26 8.46 15.46 -9.75
N ARG A 27 8.01 15.76 -10.97
CA ARG A 27 7.42 17.05 -11.29
C ARG A 27 6.11 17.31 -10.56
N ASP A 28 5.26 16.30 -10.47
CA ASP A 28 3.98 16.42 -9.78
C ASP A 28 4.19 16.70 -8.28
N LEU A 29 5.24 16.13 -7.69
CA LEU A 29 5.59 16.32 -6.27
C LEU A 29 6.34 17.63 -5.97
N THR A 30 7.16 18.15 -6.90
CA THR A 30 8.05 19.29 -6.61
C THR A 30 7.73 20.55 -7.42
N GLY A 31 6.84 20.47 -8.41
CA GLY A 31 6.48 21.57 -9.30
C GLY A 31 7.56 21.97 -10.31
N GLU A 32 8.64 21.19 -10.42
CA GLU A 32 9.79 21.57 -11.25
C GLU A 32 9.54 21.44 -12.75
N SER A 33 10.28 22.22 -13.52
CA SER A 33 10.18 22.21 -14.98
C SER A 33 10.68 20.89 -15.58
N VAL A 34 10.04 20.44 -16.68
CA VAL A 34 10.47 19.23 -17.43
C VAL A 34 11.94 19.33 -17.83
N LYS A 35 12.37 20.52 -18.27
CA LYS A 35 13.73 20.76 -18.73
C LYS A 35 14.73 20.51 -17.60
N LEU A 36 14.50 21.10 -16.43
CA LEU A 36 15.38 20.94 -15.27
C LEU A 36 15.49 19.47 -14.83
N VAL A 37 14.36 18.80 -14.65
CA VAL A 37 14.32 17.40 -14.18
C VAL A 37 15.02 16.45 -15.17
N ARG A 38 14.86 16.67 -16.49
CA ARG A 38 15.57 15.88 -17.52
C ARG A 38 17.08 16.14 -17.53
N THR A 39 17.49 17.40 -17.36
CA THR A 39 18.91 17.77 -17.26
C THR A 39 19.54 17.06 -16.07
N TRP A 40 18.94 17.16 -14.89
CA TRP A 40 19.46 16.50 -13.69
C TRP A 40 19.45 14.98 -13.78
N TRP A 41 18.45 14.37 -14.42
CA TRP A 41 18.48 12.93 -14.66
C TRP A 41 19.70 12.52 -15.48
N LYS A 42 20.00 13.27 -16.56
CA LYS A 42 21.17 13.00 -17.40
C LYS A 42 22.47 13.20 -16.62
N GLU A 43 22.55 14.24 -15.80
CA GLU A 43 23.73 14.51 -14.97
C GLU A 43 23.96 13.43 -13.89
N ILE A 44 22.90 12.94 -13.26
CA ILE A 44 22.99 11.98 -12.15
C ILE A 44 23.19 10.55 -12.64
N HIS A 45 22.43 10.14 -13.66
CA HIS A 45 22.37 8.73 -14.11
C HIS A 45 23.12 8.47 -15.41
N ASN A 46 23.66 9.51 -16.06
CA ASN A 46 24.33 9.46 -17.37
C ASN A 46 23.54 8.71 -18.46
N THR A 47 22.22 8.64 -18.32
CA THR A 47 21.31 7.89 -19.20
C THR A 47 20.07 8.72 -19.51
N LYS A 48 19.27 8.28 -20.49
CA LYS A 48 17.96 8.87 -20.75
C LYS A 48 16.94 8.33 -19.73
N PRO A 49 16.00 9.14 -19.26
CA PRO A 49 14.93 8.66 -18.40
C PRO A 49 14.10 7.60 -19.11
N GLN A 50 13.58 6.64 -18.36
CA GLN A 50 12.71 5.62 -18.92
C GLN A 50 11.45 6.25 -19.52
N ASN A 51 11.19 5.93 -20.78
CA ASN A 51 9.95 6.28 -21.46
C ASN A 51 8.88 5.20 -21.19
N GLY A 52 7.62 5.51 -21.51
CA GLY A 52 6.51 4.57 -21.44
C GLY A 52 5.43 4.95 -20.43
N LYS A 53 4.27 4.31 -20.58
CA LYS A 53 3.10 4.54 -19.73
C LYS A 53 3.43 4.14 -18.28
N LEU A 54 3.15 5.04 -17.36
CA LEU A 54 3.18 4.72 -15.94
C LEU A 54 2.15 3.63 -15.63
N LYS A 55 2.44 2.79 -14.63
CA LYS A 55 1.44 1.86 -14.14
C LYS A 55 0.28 2.64 -13.51
N GLU A 56 -0.92 2.07 -13.59
CA GLU A 56 -2.11 2.73 -13.05
C GLU A 56 -2.30 2.50 -11.55
N SER A 57 -1.64 1.49 -10.98
CA SER A 57 -1.71 1.10 -9.56
C SER A 57 -0.43 0.37 -9.13
N VAL A 58 -0.20 0.30 -7.82
CA VAL A 58 0.82 -0.55 -7.20
C VAL A 58 0.69 -2.02 -7.63
N LEU A 59 -0.53 -2.49 -7.90
CA LEU A 59 -0.78 -3.87 -8.32
C LEU A 59 -0.04 -4.20 -9.62
N GLY A 60 0.17 -3.22 -10.49
CA GLY A 60 0.95 -3.37 -11.72
C GLY A 60 2.46 -3.54 -11.51
N TYR A 61 2.96 -3.31 -10.28
CA TYR A 61 4.34 -3.59 -9.87
C TYR A 61 4.49 -4.98 -9.23
N ILE A 62 3.42 -5.57 -8.69
CA ILE A 62 3.48 -6.87 -8.03
C ILE A 62 3.60 -7.98 -9.07
N LYS A 63 4.82 -8.47 -9.30
CA LYS A 63 5.11 -9.58 -10.23
C LYS A 63 5.22 -10.95 -9.54
N ASN A 64 5.59 -10.95 -8.27
CA ASN A 64 5.80 -12.16 -7.50
C ASN A 64 5.44 -11.93 -6.02
N LYS A 65 5.35 -13.01 -5.25
CA LYS A 65 4.95 -12.97 -3.84
C LYS A 65 5.93 -12.21 -2.96
N LYS A 66 7.23 -12.27 -3.27
CA LYS A 66 8.24 -11.50 -2.55
C LYS A 66 8.00 -10.00 -2.69
N MET A 67 7.77 -9.51 -3.91
CA MET A 67 7.43 -8.11 -4.14
C MET A 67 6.12 -7.72 -3.46
N ALA A 68 5.11 -8.60 -3.48
CA ALA A 68 3.87 -8.36 -2.74
C ALA A 68 4.11 -8.23 -1.23
N ALA A 69 4.97 -9.07 -0.65
CA ALA A 69 5.36 -9.02 0.77
C ALA A 69 6.16 -7.76 1.11
N ASP A 70 7.16 -7.41 0.28
CA ASP A 70 8.01 -6.23 0.49
C ASP A 70 7.17 -4.94 0.42
N LEU A 71 6.28 -4.82 -0.58
CA LEU A 71 5.38 -3.67 -0.70
C LEU A 71 4.32 -3.64 0.41
N SER A 72 3.86 -4.80 0.85
CA SER A 72 2.98 -4.93 2.01
C SER A 72 3.63 -4.44 3.30
N ALA A 73 4.89 -4.81 3.52
CA ALA A 73 5.68 -4.33 4.65
C ALA A 73 5.86 -2.80 4.56
N PHE A 74 6.18 -2.28 3.37
CA PHE A 74 6.29 -0.84 3.16
C PHE A 74 4.98 -0.10 3.45
N ALA A 75 3.84 -0.63 2.98
CA ALA A 75 2.51 -0.06 3.23
C ALA A 75 2.20 0.06 4.72
N VAL A 76 2.44 -1.01 5.47
CA VAL A 76 2.20 -1.07 6.92
C VAL A 76 3.15 -0.13 7.66
N TYR A 77 4.42 -0.08 7.25
CA TYR A 77 5.40 0.84 7.81
C TYR A 77 4.98 2.29 7.59
N TYR A 78 4.66 2.66 6.35
CA TYR A 78 4.25 4.02 6.00
C TYR A 78 3.00 4.45 6.78
N GLN A 79 1.96 3.60 6.78
CA GLN A 79 0.72 3.88 7.50
C GLN A 79 0.95 4.14 8.99
N LYS A 80 1.85 3.38 9.63
CA LYS A 80 2.15 3.53 11.06
C LYS A 80 3.02 4.74 11.37
N ALA A 81 4.00 5.04 10.51
CA ALA A 81 4.96 6.11 10.76
C ALA A 81 4.45 7.50 10.35
N TYR A 82 3.65 7.57 9.28
CA TYR A 82 3.22 8.82 8.65
C TYR A 82 1.69 8.98 8.57
N GLY A 83 0.91 7.94 8.85
CA GLY A 83 -0.54 7.94 8.64
C GLY A 83 -0.93 7.68 7.19
N ILE A 84 -2.22 7.84 6.89
CA ILE A 84 -2.75 7.84 5.52
C ILE A 84 -2.94 9.30 5.09
N GLY A 85 -2.29 9.69 4.00
CA GLY A 85 -2.38 11.04 3.46
C GLY A 85 -1.72 11.12 2.08
N PRO A 86 -1.88 12.26 1.39
CA PRO A 86 -1.36 12.43 0.04
C PRO A 86 0.18 12.33 0.04
N PRO A 87 0.78 11.68 -0.96
CA PRO A 87 2.22 11.58 -1.05
C PRO A 87 2.83 12.97 -1.25
N THR A 88 3.68 13.40 -0.33
CA THR A 88 4.55 14.57 -0.51
C THR A 88 5.97 14.11 -0.82
N ALA A 89 6.76 14.97 -1.48
CA ALA A 89 8.17 14.71 -1.74
C ALA A 89 8.92 14.34 -0.43
N LYS A 90 8.71 15.13 0.62
CA LYS A 90 9.31 14.91 1.94
C LYS A 90 8.94 13.55 2.53
N THR A 91 7.65 13.23 2.61
CA THR A 91 7.19 11.97 3.20
C THR A 91 7.66 10.76 2.41
N LEU A 92 7.69 10.84 1.08
CA LEU A 92 8.15 9.76 0.22
C LEU A 92 9.65 9.52 0.39
N ILE A 93 10.47 10.58 0.37
CA ILE A 93 11.92 10.50 0.58
C ILE A 93 12.23 9.88 1.93
N SER A 94 11.65 10.42 3.01
CA SER A 94 11.91 9.95 4.37
C SER A 94 11.47 8.49 4.55
N ALA A 95 10.24 8.15 4.18
CA ALA A 95 9.75 6.79 4.33
C ALA A 95 10.55 5.77 3.50
N HIS A 96 10.92 6.11 2.27
CA HIS A 96 11.70 5.22 1.41
C HIS A 96 13.12 5.00 1.94
N ALA A 97 13.79 6.07 2.38
CA ALA A 97 15.14 5.99 2.91
C ALA A 97 15.17 5.19 4.22
N ASP A 98 14.26 5.49 5.15
CA ASP A 98 14.17 4.81 6.44
C ASP A 98 13.82 3.33 6.28
N PHE A 99 12.82 3.03 5.44
CA PHE A 99 12.46 1.65 5.15
C PHE A 99 13.60 0.88 4.50
N THR A 100 14.27 1.49 3.51
CA THR A 100 15.40 0.85 2.80
C THR A 100 16.54 0.53 3.75
N LYS A 101 16.80 1.41 4.73
CA LYS A 101 17.83 1.22 5.75
C LYS A 101 17.52 0.07 6.72
N ILE A 102 16.25 -0.13 7.07
CA ILE A 102 15.84 -1.10 8.10
C ILE A 102 15.51 -2.47 7.49
N PHE A 103 14.74 -2.49 6.39
CA PHE A 103 14.16 -3.70 5.81
C PHE A 103 14.78 -4.11 4.47
N GLY A 104 15.61 -3.24 3.88
CA GLY A 104 16.25 -3.47 2.58
C GLY A 104 15.52 -2.77 1.42
N PRO A 105 16.08 -2.86 0.21
CA PRO A 105 15.69 -2.03 -0.92
C PRO A 105 14.27 -2.30 -1.40
N VAL A 106 13.51 -1.23 -1.62
CA VAL A 106 12.21 -1.23 -2.30
C VAL A 106 12.24 -0.27 -3.47
N ASP A 107 11.55 -0.59 -4.58
CA ASP A 107 11.44 0.32 -5.72
C ASP A 107 10.68 1.59 -5.32
N ILE A 108 11.33 2.75 -5.44
CA ILE A 108 10.74 4.06 -5.09
C ILE A 108 9.44 4.34 -5.85
N ASN A 109 9.33 3.85 -7.09
CA ASN A 109 8.14 4.04 -7.90
C ASN A 109 7.00 3.21 -7.30
N ALA A 110 7.24 1.94 -7.01
CA ALA A 110 6.24 1.08 -6.37
C ALA A 110 5.84 1.63 -4.99
N ALA A 111 6.79 2.14 -4.21
CA ALA A 111 6.55 2.81 -2.92
C ALA A 111 5.64 4.05 -3.05
N TYR A 112 5.86 4.91 -4.05
CA TYR A 112 4.95 6.02 -4.35
C TYR A 112 3.53 5.53 -4.63
N TYR A 113 3.39 4.50 -5.46
CA TYR A 113 2.07 3.92 -5.77
C TYR A 113 1.40 3.28 -4.56
N VAL A 114 2.15 2.67 -3.64
CA VAL A 114 1.59 2.19 -2.36
C VAL A 114 0.93 3.33 -1.61
N ILE A 115 1.64 4.46 -1.43
CA ILE A 115 1.15 5.60 -0.65
C ILE A 115 -0.10 6.19 -1.31
N ARG A 116 -0.02 6.45 -2.61
CA ARG A 116 -1.11 7.02 -3.39
C ARG A 116 -2.36 6.11 -3.39
N ASP A 117 -2.17 4.81 -3.60
CA ASP A 117 -3.28 3.86 -3.67
C ASP A 117 -3.92 3.63 -2.28
N LEU A 118 -3.15 3.76 -1.19
CA LEU A 118 -3.71 3.77 0.17
C LEU A 118 -4.57 5.00 0.42
N GLU A 119 -4.10 6.18 0.01
CA GLU A 119 -4.83 7.44 0.18
C GLU A 119 -6.15 7.45 -0.60
N HIS A 120 -6.13 6.99 -1.86
CA HIS A 120 -7.34 6.86 -2.67
C HIS A 120 -8.16 5.59 -2.41
N HIS A 121 -7.78 4.77 -1.42
CA HIS A 121 -8.46 3.53 -1.05
C HIS A 121 -8.58 2.50 -2.20
N PHE A 122 -7.69 2.58 -3.20
CA PHE A 122 -7.58 1.57 -4.25
C PHE A 122 -7.02 0.25 -3.72
N ILE A 123 -6.31 0.31 -2.59
CA ILE A 123 -5.87 -0.85 -1.83
C ILE A 123 -6.19 -0.65 -0.36
N VAL A 124 -6.34 -1.76 0.36
CA VAL A 124 -6.51 -1.75 1.81
C VAL A 124 -5.48 -2.66 2.48
N ILE A 125 -5.11 -2.32 3.72
CA ILE A 125 -4.27 -3.20 4.54
C ILE A 125 -5.17 -4.18 5.29
N ARG A 126 -5.01 -5.47 5.02
CA ARG A 126 -5.71 -6.54 5.75
C ARG A 126 -4.74 -7.36 6.57
N ARG A 127 -5.24 -7.94 7.66
CA ARG A 127 -4.49 -8.88 8.50
C ARG A 127 -4.85 -10.31 8.10
N CYS A 128 -3.84 -11.14 7.86
CA CYS A 128 -4.02 -12.57 7.64
C CYS A 128 -4.51 -13.25 8.92
N HIS A 129 -5.49 -14.15 8.85
CA HIS A 129 -5.95 -14.90 10.03
C HIS A 129 -4.99 -16.03 10.43
N ASP A 130 -4.15 -16.51 9.50
CA ASP A 130 -3.27 -17.65 9.74
C ASP A 130 -1.91 -17.24 10.30
N CYS A 131 -1.22 -16.30 9.65
CA CYS A 131 0.10 -15.84 10.09
C CYS A 131 0.07 -14.44 10.74
N TYR A 132 -1.10 -13.82 10.87
CA TYR A 132 -1.29 -12.51 11.49
C TYR A 132 -0.54 -11.34 10.85
N ALA A 133 0.12 -11.56 9.71
CA ALA A 133 0.80 -10.51 8.96
C ALA A 133 -0.22 -9.55 8.31
N SER A 134 0.11 -8.27 8.31
CA SER A 134 -0.64 -7.24 7.60
C SER A 134 -0.11 -7.09 6.18
N PHE A 135 -1.01 -7.02 5.20
CA PHE A 135 -0.64 -6.97 3.79
C PHE A 135 -1.62 -6.20 2.92
N ILE A 136 -1.13 -5.74 1.76
CA ILE A 136 -1.93 -5.06 0.74
C ILE A 136 -2.94 -6.04 0.16
N TYR A 137 -4.20 -5.65 0.17
CA TYR A 137 -5.32 -6.42 -0.35
C TYR A 137 -6.18 -5.55 -1.27
N ASP A 138 -6.53 -6.10 -2.42
CA ASP A 138 -7.53 -5.57 -3.35
C ASP A 138 -8.50 -6.69 -3.76
N THR A 139 -9.81 -6.38 -3.78
CA THR A 139 -10.85 -7.33 -4.16
C THR A 139 -10.87 -7.66 -5.65
N GLY A 140 -10.32 -6.77 -6.49
CA GLY A 140 -10.28 -6.91 -7.95
C GLY A 140 -9.05 -7.65 -8.49
N SER A 141 -8.04 -7.91 -7.65
CA SER A 141 -6.74 -8.41 -8.11
C SER A 141 -6.35 -9.75 -7.53
N THR A 142 -6.16 -10.73 -8.43
CA THR A 142 -5.67 -12.08 -8.13
C THR A 142 -4.31 -12.07 -7.45
N ALA A 143 -3.48 -11.04 -7.70
CA ALA A 143 -2.16 -10.90 -7.11
C ALA A 143 -2.19 -10.72 -5.58
N THR A 144 -3.33 -10.30 -5.01
CA THR A 144 -3.47 -10.04 -3.57
C THR A 144 -4.54 -10.90 -2.89
N GLU A 145 -5.12 -11.88 -3.60
CA GLU A 145 -6.12 -12.80 -3.04
C GLU A 145 -5.57 -13.75 -1.96
N SER A 146 -4.25 -13.92 -1.91
CA SER A 146 -3.56 -14.76 -0.92
C SER A 146 -2.55 -13.95 -0.12
N CYS A 147 -2.35 -14.34 1.13
CA CYS A 147 -1.34 -13.71 1.97
C CYS A 147 0.05 -13.95 1.38
N PRO A 148 0.84 -12.91 1.07
CA PRO A 148 2.14 -13.08 0.43
C PRO A 148 3.18 -13.73 1.34
N PHE A 149 2.94 -13.73 2.66
CA PHE A 149 3.82 -14.31 3.68
C PHE A 149 3.62 -15.81 3.91
N CYS A 150 2.37 -16.30 3.98
CA CYS A 150 2.06 -17.70 4.30
C CYS A 150 1.34 -18.46 3.18
N ASN A 151 1.06 -17.78 2.07
CA ASN A 151 0.44 -18.34 0.87
C ASN A 151 -0.99 -18.90 1.05
N LYS A 152 -1.66 -18.60 2.17
CA LYS A 152 -3.05 -19.01 2.38
C LYS A 152 -4.01 -18.00 1.74
N ASN A 153 -5.03 -18.52 1.07
CA ASN A 153 -6.01 -17.74 0.32
C ASN A 153 -7.09 -17.18 1.26
N LEU A 154 -7.31 -15.85 1.20
CA LEU A 154 -8.25 -15.15 2.08
C LEU A 154 -9.72 -15.37 1.72
N ARG A 155 -10.04 -15.64 0.44
CA ARG A 155 -11.44 -15.85 0.02
C ARG A 155 -12.05 -17.04 0.74
N LYS A 156 -11.29 -18.13 0.88
CA LYS A 156 -11.76 -19.36 1.55
C LYS A 156 -11.96 -19.17 3.06
N THR A 157 -11.12 -18.37 3.71
CA THR A 157 -11.18 -18.19 5.17
C THR A 157 -12.29 -17.23 5.60
N TRP A 158 -12.59 -16.19 4.81
CA TRP A 158 -13.74 -15.30 5.10
C TRP A 158 -15.10 -15.99 4.96
N ASP A 159 -15.28 -16.81 3.92
CA ASP A 159 -16.52 -17.58 3.72
C ASP A 159 -16.70 -18.66 4.79
N ALA A 160 -15.61 -19.29 5.24
CA ALA A 160 -15.63 -20.23 6.35
C ALA A 160 -15.98 -19.54 7.68
N SER A 161 -15.36 -18.39 7.98
CA SER A 161 -15.66 -17.61 9.18
C SER A 161 -17.09 -17.07 9.19
N LYS A 162 -17.62 -16.61 8.05
CA LYS A 162 -19.04 -16.22 7.92
C LYS A 162 -20.00 -17.39 8.12
N ARG A 163 -19.69 -18.58 7.61
CA ARG A 163 -20.49 -19.78 7.85
C ARG A 163 -20.43 -20.22 9.31
N ALA A 164 -19.27 -20.17 9.95
CA ALA A 164 -19.11 -20.46 11.37
C ALA A 164 -19.88 -19.47 12.27
N LEU A 165 -19.83 -18.18 11.96
CA LEU A 165 -20.63 -17.14 12.63
C LEU A 165 -22.13 -17.38 12.44
N LYS A 166 -22.60 -17.67 11.22
CA LYS A 166 -24.00 -18.04 10.98
C LYS A 166 -24.43 -19.31 11.72
N ALA A 167 -23.57 -20.33 11.77
CA ALA A 167 -23.84 -21.58 12.49
C ALA A 167 -23.90 -21.39 14.02
N SER A 168 -23.07 -20.48 14.56
CA SER A 168 -23.11 -20.12 15.98
C SER A 168 -24.36 -19.30 16.36
N GLN A 169 -24.90 -18.51 15.42
CA GLN A 169 -26.13 -17.74 15.63
C GLN A 169 -27.39 -18.60 15.51
N SER A 170 -27.38 -19.67 14.71
CA SER A 170 -28.53 -20.61 14.59
C SER A 170 -28.70 -21.55 15.78
N HIS A 171 -27.69 -21.70 16.64
CA HIS A 171 -27.77 -22.57 17.82
C HIS A 171 -28.40 -21.90 19.06
N PHE A 172 -28.68 -20.58 19.02
CA PHE A 172 -29.25 -19.85 20.16
C PHE A 172 -30.77 -19.66 20.12
N SER A 173 -31.45 -20.18 19.09
CA SER A 173 -32.91 -20.16 18.98
C SER A 173 -33.50 -21.55 19.22
N THR A 174 -33.55 -21.96 20.49
CA THR A 174 -34.51 -22.97 20.94
C THR A 174 -35.77 -22.25 21.43
N PRO A 175 -36.98 -22.58 20.95
CA PRO A 175 -38.19 -22.04 21.52
C PRO A 175 -38.43 -22.71 22.88
N ARG A 176 -38.44 -21.92 23.97
CA ARG A 176 -39.09 -22.34 25.22
C ARG A 176 -40.59 -22.35 24.97
N GLY A 177 -41.12 -23.50 24.56
CA GLY A 177 -42.55 -23.79 24.64
C GLY A 177 -42.93 -23.91 26.11
N SER A 178 -43.56 -22.88 26.66
CA SER A 178 -44.20 -22.90 27.97
C SER A 178 -45.68 -23.19 27.79
N ASP A 179 -46.07 -24.47 27.85
CA ASP A 179 -47.47 -24.87 28.03
C ASP A 179 -47.68 -25.16 29.53
N ALA A 180 -48.19 -24.15 30.24
CA ALA A 180 -48.75 -24.29 31.57
C ALA A 180 -50.27 -24.16 31.47
N THR A 181 -50.95 -25.29 31.30
CA THR A 181 -52.40 -25.40 31.47
C THR A 181 -52.70 -25.53 32.97
N PHE A 182 -53.08 -24.41 33.59
CA PHE A 182 -53.71 -24.37 34.90
C PHE A 182 -55.18 -23.98 34.70
N ALA A 183 -56.08 -24.96 34.75
CA ALA A 183 -57.52 -24.72 34.83
C ALA A 183 -58.04 -25.36 36.12
N GLY A 184 -58.32 -24.52 37.11
CA GLY A 184 -59.07 -24.89 38.29
C GLY A 184 -60.49 -24.35 38.20
N ARG A 185 -61.47 -25.24 38.16
CA ARG A 185 -62.66 -25.28 39.04
C ARG A 185 -63.57 -26.42 38.63
#